data_AF-A7T4P4-F1
#
_entry.id   AF-A7T4P4-F1
#
_cell.length_a   1.000
_cell.length_b   1.000
_cell.length_c   1.000
_cell.angle_alpha   90.00
_cell.angle_beta   90.00
_cell.angle_gamma   90.00
#
_symmetry.space_group_name_H-M   'P 1'
#
loop_
_entity.id
_entity.type
_entity.pdbx_description
1 polymer ?
#
loop_
_entity_poly.entity_id
_entity_poly.type
_entity_poly.pdbx_seq_one_letter_code
_entity_poly.pdbx_strand_id
1 'polypeptide(L)' 'KCVPMKRCGGVTSGWMRGPHPTVQEGVVSSEVCFHGDSGCCHDSVKVQVRNCRTHFVYKLVKYLKGRYCTENYQQG' A
#
# COMPACT_ATOMS: atom_id res chain seq x y z
N LYS A 1 11.07 3.06 2.80
CA LYS A 1 10.35 2.50 3.98
C LYS A 1 10.16 1.01 3.77
N CYS A 2 10.44 0.19 4.77
CA CYS A 2 10.19 -1.24 4.77
C CYS A 2 9.20 -1.54 5.88
N VAL A 3 8.01 -2.04 5.55
CA VAL A 3 7.03 -2.44 6.58
C VAL A 3 7.34 -3.89 6.97
N PRO A 4 7.57 -4.22 8.26
CA PRO A 4 7.80 -5.60 8.69
C PRO A 4 6.67 -6.54 8.27
N MET A 5 6.99 -7.81 8.01
CA MET A 5 5.98 -8.86 7.78
C MET A 5 5.04 -9.02 8.98
N LYS A 6 3.93 -9.73 8.80
CA LYS A 6 2.94 -10.02 9.86
C LYS A 6 2.28 -8.77 10.47
N ARG A 7 2.17 -7.69 9.69
CA ARG A 7 1.41 -6.47 10.03
C ARG A 7 0.11 -6.39 9.24
N CYS A 8 -0.81 -5.56 9.73
CA CYS A 8 -2.07 -5.24 9.03
C CYS A 8 -2.95 -6.48 8.79
N GLY A 9 -2.80 -7.51 9.63
CA GLY A 9 -3.54 -8.78 9.57
C GLY A 9 -3.18 -9.69 8.40
N GLY A 10 -2.02 -9.48 7.74
CA GLY A 10 -1.54 -10.31 6.63
C GLY A 10 -0.21 -11.00 6.94
N VAL A 11 0.09 -12.10 6.24
CA VAL A 11 1.42 -12.74 6.32
C VAL A 11 2.46 -11.82 5.67
N THR A 12 2.15 -11.34 4.47
CA THR A 12 2.90 -10.26 3.81
C THR A 12 2.20 -8.92 4.06
N SER A 13 3.02 -7.88 4.23
CA SER A 13 2.54 -6.53 4.52
C SER A 13 2.84 -5.62 3.34
N GLY A 14 1.79 -5.00 2.79
CA GLY A 14 1.84 -4.14 1.62
C GLY A 14 1.89 -2.65 1.97
N TRP A 15 2.71 -1.84 1.30
CA TRP A 15 2.71 -0.38 1.41
C TRP A 15 2.95 0.32 0.09
N MET A 16 2.41 1.52 -0.08
CA MET A 16 2.72 2.35 -1.25
C MET A 16 4.17 2.81 -1.24
N ARG A 17 4.81 2.70 -2.40
CA ARG A 17 6.08 3.33 -2.70
C ARG A 17 5.81 4.72 -3.26
N GLY A 18 6.18 5.73 -2.48
CA GLY A 18 6.02 7.12 -2.84
C GLY A 18 4.90 7.81 -2.06
N PRO A 19 4.75 9.13 -2.25
CA PRO A 19 3.74 9.91 -1.59
C PRO A 19 2.34 9.63 -2.14
N HIS A 20 1.32 10.00 -1.37
CA HIS A 20 -0.04 10.09 -1.88
C HIS A 20 -0.16 11.24 -2.91
N PRO A 21 -1.04 11.12 -3.92
CA PRO A 21 -1.27 12.19 -4.88
C PRO A 21 -1.86 13.44 -4.22
N THR A 22 -1.63 14.59 -4.82
CA THR A 22 -2.37 15.82 -4.57
C THR A 22 -3.75 15.77 -5.21
N VAL A 23 -4.61 16.73 -4.88
CA VAL A 23 -5.96 16.85 -5.45
C VAL A 23 -5.92 17.12 -6.96
N GLN A 24 -4.90 17.87 -7.43
CA GLN A 24 -4.77 18.28 -8.83
C GLN A 24 -4.34 17.14 -9.76
N GLU A 25 -3.59 16.17 -9.24
CA GLU A 25 -3.12 15.00 -10.00
C GLU A 25 -4.23 14.00 -10.33
N GLY A 26 -5.39 14.09 -9.66
CA GLY A 26 -6.53 13.23 -9.97
C GLY A 26 -6.29 11.76 -9.61
N VAL A 27 -6.52 10.86 -10.57
CA VAL A 27 -6.30 9.41 -10.40
C VAL A 27 -4.92 9.06 -10.93
N VAL A 28 -4.04 8.58 -10.04
CA VAL A 28 -2.68 8.17 -10.41
C VAL A 28 -2.48 6.67 -10.24
N SER A 29 -1.55 6.11 -11.02
CA SER A 29 -1.06 4.75 -10.83
C SER A 29 0.09 4.78 -9.82
N SER A 30 -0.05 4.06 -8.71
CA SER A 30 0.96 3.96 -7.65
C SER A 30 1.38 2.51 -7.45
N GLU A 31 2.65 2.31 -7.08
CA GLU A 31 3.19 0.99 -6.79
C GLU A 31 3.02 0.66 -5.31
N VAL A 32 2.44 -0.51 -5.00
CA VAL A 32 2.45 -1.10 -3.66
C VAL A 32 3.44 -2.24 -3.64
N CYS A 33 4.39 -2.19 -2.71
CA CYS A 33 5.33 -3.27 -2.43
C CYS A 33 4.85 -4.15 -1.30
N PHE A 34 5.16 -5.44 -1.37
CA PHE A 34 4.92 -6.41 -0.31
C PHE A 34 6.24 -6.95 0.24
N HIS A 35 6.34 -6.97 1.57
CA HIS A 35 7.44 -7.66 2.26
C HIS A 35 7.22 -9.18 2.18
N GLY A 36 8.18 -9.88 1.61
CA GLY A 36 8.25 -11.33 1.58
C GLY A 36 9.62 -11.85 2.02
N ASP A 37 9.86 -13.15 1.89
CA ASP A 37 11.04 -13.80 2.46
C ASP A 37 12.37 -13.29 1.85
N SER A 38 12.33 -12.77 0.61
CA SER A 38 13.52 -12.19 -0.03
C SER A 38 13.73 -10.70 0.30
N GLY A 39 12.95 -10.13 1.22
CA GLY A 39 13.10 -8.76 1.71
C GLY A 39 11.90 -7.84 1.44
N CYS A 40 12.17 -6.53 1.59
CA CYS A 40 11.14 -5.50 1.74
C CYS A 40 10.19 -5.36 0.54
N CYS A 41 10.67 -5.39 -0.70
CA CYS A 41 9.78 -5.39 -1.85
C CYS A 41 10.07 -6.63 -2.66
N HIS A 42 9.72 -7.77 -2.08
CA HIS A 42 9.80 -9.05 -2.76
C HIS A 42 8.90 -9.07 -3.99
N ASP A 43 7.73 -8.45 -3.86
CA ASP A 43 6.73 -8.36 -4.92
C ASP A 43 6.06 -6.98 -4.93
N SER A 44 5.50 -6.59 -6.07
CA SER A 44 4.79 -5.33 -6.20
C SER A 44 3.60 -5.40 -7.14
N VAL A 45 2.63 -4.52 -6.89
CA VAL A 45 1.45 -4.37 -7.74
C VAL A 45 1.17 -2.90 -7.99
N LYS A 46 0.57 -2.59 -9.13
CA LYS A 46 0.05 -1.24 -9.41
C LYS A 46 -1.38 -1.14 -8.91
N VAL A 47 -1.66 -0.08 -8.18
CA VAL A 47 -3.00 0.31 -7.72
C VAL A 47 -3.34 1.69 -8.25
N GLN A 48 -4.62 2.05 -8.31
CA GLN A 48 -5.01 3.43 -8.58
C GLN A 48 -5.37 4.14 -7.29
N VAL A 49 -4.94 5.39 -7.16
CA VAL A 49 -5.15 6.21 -5.97
C VAL A 49 -5.67 7.57 -6.40
N ARG A 50 -6.64 8.08 -5.66
CA ARG A 50 -7.18 9.44 -5.83
C ARG A 50 -7.24 10.15 -4.49
N ASN A 51 -6.80 11.40 -4.48
CA ASN A 51 -7.00 12.31 -3.35
C ASN A 51 -8.36 13.02 -3.48
N CYS A 52 -9.25 12.79 -2.51
CA CYS A 52 -10.58 13.39 -2.44
C CYS A 52 -10.65 14.51 -1.38
N ARG A 53 -9.52 15.19 -1.12
CA ARG A 53 -9.30 16.26 -0.13
C ARG A 53 -9.26 15.76 1.32
N THR A 54 -10.32 15.12 1.80
CA THR A 54 -10.45 14.66 3.20
C THR A 54 -9.99 13.23 3.42
N HIS A 55 -9.89 12.45 2.33
CA HIS A 55 -9.57 11.03 2.35
C HIS A 55 -9.00 10.60 1.00
N PHE A 56 -8.38 9.43 0.98
CA PHE A 56 -7.87 8.79 -0.22
C PHE A 56 -8.75 7.61 -0.60
N VAL A 57 -9.03 7.48 -1.89
CA VAL A 57 -9.77 6.35 -2.45
C VAL A 57 -8.80 5.50 -3.25
N TYR A 58 -8.88 4.18 -3.04
CA TYR A 58 -7.98 3.21 -3.64
C TYR A 58 -8.77 2.21 -4.48
N LYS A 59 -8.31 1.98 -5.70
CA LYS A 59 -8.67 0.81 -6.47
C LYS A 59 -7.57 -0.23 -6.28
N LEU A 60 -7.76 -1.07 -5.27
CA LEU A 60 -6.83 -2.13 -4.92
C LEU A 60 -6.97 -3.33 -5.86
N VAL A 61 -5.89 -4.08 -6.01
CA VAL A 61 -5.89 -5.37 -6.68
C VAL A 61 -5.89 -6.49 -5.63
N LYS A 62 -6.38 -7.66 -5.99
CA LYS A 62 -6.31 -8.82 -5.10
C LYS A 62 -4.88 -9.34 -5.08
N TYR A 63 -4.21 -9.25 -3.93
CA TYR A 63 -2.91 -9.88 -3.70
C TYR A 63 -3.07 -11.11 -2.82
N LEU A 64 -2.66 -12.27 -3.32
CA LEU A 64 -2.75 -13.54 -2.59
C LEU A 64 -1.75 -13.51 -1.43
N LYS A 65 -2.23 -13.77 -0.20
CA LYS A 65 -1.43 -13.84 1.07
C LYS A 65 -0.99 -12.50 1.69
N GLY A 66 -1.42 -11.36 1.14
CA GLY A 66 -1.03 -10.04 1.66
C GLY A 66 -2.19 -9.15 2.09
N ARG A 67 -1.89 -8.19 2.96
CA ARG A 67 -2.80 -7.11 3.36
C ARG A 67 -2.12 -5.76 3.18
N TYR A 68 -2.90 -4.76 2.78
CA TYR A 68 -2.44 -3.38 2.61
C TYR A 68 -2.42 -2.67 3.97
N CYS A 69 -1.29 -2.06 4.28
CA CYS A 69 -1.15 -1.15 5.42
C CYS A 69 -1.45 0.28 4.98
N THR A 70 -2.26 0.99 5.75
CA THR A 70 -2.50 2.43 5.58
C THR A 70 -1.91 3.20 6.76
N GLU A 71 -1.74 4.50 6.62
CA GLU A 71 -1.04 5.37 7.59
C GLU A 71 -1.67 5.39 9.00
N ASN A 72 -2.86 4.81 9.18
CA ASN A 72 -3.57 4.70 10.46
C ASN A 72 -3.47 3.31 11.13
N TYR A 73 -2.68 2.36 10.60
CA TYR A 73 -2.41 1.12 11.34
C TYR A 73 -1.39 1.41 12.46
N GLN A 74 -1.85 2.10 13.50
CA GLN A 74 -1.17 2.07 14.79
C GLN A 74 -1.41 0.69 15.40
N GLN A 75 -0.28 0.10 15.76
CA GLN A 75 -0.17 -1.20 16.36
C GLN A 75 -0.92 -1.21 17.71
N GLY A 76 -2.03 -1.93 17.76
CA GLY A 76 -2.45 -2.61 19.00
C GLY A 76 -1.57 -3.82 19.20
#